data_AF-A0A7X7Q2G0-F1
#
_entry.id   AF-A0A7X7Q2G0-F1
#
_cell.length_a   1.000
_cell.length_b   1.000
_cell.length_c   1.000
_cell.angle_alpha   90.00
_cell.angle_beta   90.00
_cell.angle_gamma   90.00
#
_symmetry.space_group_name_H-M   'P 1'
#
loop_
_entity.id
_entity.type
_entity.pdbx_description
1 polymer ?
#
loop_
_entity_poly.entity_id
_entity_poly.type
_entity_poly.pdbx_seq_one_letter_code
_entity_poly.pdbx_strand_id
1 'polypeptide(L)'
;MFKKNNLELDPLARETFEKKLKVYTDFNPYFEKNFHSEIDTIEQVSFYHKKVKQTRALGDFLKDRKHSPGFKKKVIKDLLKFWEKEFREHIDFEQSKMLQKTSKVNRKKIKKIRFIFAYIAIIVSAIGMIITRKVKFLETIPFIGKYFTSHYQMIDNPLYHNLLISLVYLTIILILYKMILKTYFETLRNMGANAESYISKEFKKIKTNFQGQQKKLRTHLLKSRRKGFKKTYKINNIFDPNVMINKLENYSKNIETRYTKFRKKYFWLLFLHFLMILGIVGITGYIGYQFVTLYL
;
A
#
# COMPACT_ATOMS: atom_id res chain seq x y z
N MET A 1 6.74 54.27 -11.18
CA MET A 1 7.37 54.69 -9.91
C MET A 1 6.30 54.68 -8.82
N PHE A 2 6.22 53.65 -7.98
CA PHE A 2 5.31 53.64 -6.82
C PHE A 2 6.07 54.22 -5.62
N LYS A 3 5.50 55.25 -5.00
CA LYS A 3 6.09 56.00 -3.88
C LYS A 3 6.35 55.10 -2.68
N LYS A 4 7.47 55.37 -2.03
CA LYS A 4 8.13 54.70 -0.89
C LYS A 4 7.35 54.75 0.44
N ASN A 5 6.03 54.98 0.44
CA ASN A 5 5.23 55.26 1.66
C ASN A 5 4.18 54.19 2.03
N ASN A 6 4.27 52.97 1.49
CA ASN A 6 3.31 51.90 1.82
C ASN A 6 3.84 50.95 2.92
N LEU A 7 4.26 51.50 4.05
CA LEU A 7 4.69 50.71 5.21
C LEU A 7 3.52 50.06 5.99
N GLU A 8 2.30 50.11 5.46
CA GLU A 8 1.14 49.31 5.92
C GLU A 8 0.48 48.57 4.75
N LEU A 9 1.27 47.94 3.88
CA LEU A 9 0.72 47.01 2.90
C LEU A 9 0.15 45.80 3.63
N ASP A 10 -1.18 45.76 3.70
CA ASP A 10 -2.03 44.58 3.84
C ASP A 10 -1.27 43.27 3.52
N PRO A 11 -1.19 42.30 4.45
CA PRO A 11 -0.37 41.10 4.31
C PRO A 11 -0.56 40.38 2.97
N LEU A 12 -1.80 40.30 2.47
CA LEU A 12 -2.10 39.64 1.20
C LEU A 12 -1.59 40.42 -0.01
N ALA A 13 -1.61 41.75 0.07
CA ALA A 13 -1.07 42.63 -0.95
C ALA A 13 0.46 42.46 -1.03
N ARG A 14 1.14 42.49 0.12
CA ARG A 14 2.59 42.29 0.23
C ARG A 14 3.02 40.98 -0.43
N GLU A 15 2.39 39.87 -0.03
CA GLU A 15 2.65 38.53 -0.58
C GLU A 15 2.40 38.46 -2.10
N THR A 16 1.33 39.10 -2.58
CA THR A 16 1.05 39.16 -4.03
C THR A 16 2.15 39.87 -4.81
N PHE A 17 2.73 40.94 -4.24
CA PHE A 17 3.81 41.69 -4.88
C PHE A 17 5.14 40.94 -4.83
N GLU A 18 5.53 40.44 -3.66
CA GLU A 18 6.78 39.70 -3.44
C GLU A 18 6.85 38.45 -4.33
N LYS A 19 5.78 37.64 -4.35
CA LYS A 19 5.70 36.43 -5.17
C LYS A 19 5.33 36.71 -6.64
N LYS A 20 5.19 37.98 -7.03
CA LYS A 20 4.77 38.43 -8.37
C LYS A 20 3.46 37.79 -8.87
N LEU A 21 2.55 37.39 -7.98
CA LEU A 21 1.30 36.67 -8.30
C LEU A 21 0.21 37.60 -8.87
N LYS A 22 -0.79 37.05 -9.57
CA LYS A 22 -1.97 37.85 -10.02
C LYS A 22 -3.00 38.01 -8.90
N VAL A 23 -3.11 36.98 -8.08
CA VAL A 23 -4.02 36.84 -6.96
C VAL A 23 -3.29 36.07 -5.87
N TYR A 24 -3.58 36.40 -4.62
CA TYR A 24 -3.12 35.66 -3.46
C TYR A 24 -4.25 35.59 -2.43
N THR A 25 -4.26 34.51 -1.68
CA THR A 25 -5.13 34.22 -0.55
C THR A 25 -4.27 33.41 0.41
N ASP A 26 -4.35 33.76 1.68
CA ASP A 26 -3.73 33.04 2.78
C ASP A 26 -4.43 31.70 3.07
N PHE A 27 -5.66 31.55 2.58
CA PHE A 27 -6.46 30.35 2.74
C PHE A 27 -6.57 29.52 1.45
N ASN A 28 -6.22 28.24 1.54
CA ASN A 28 -6.53 27.22 0.56
C ASN A 28 -7.58 26.23 1.10
N PRO A 29 -8.80 26.20 0.52
CA PRO A 29 -9.92 25.44 1.06
C PRO A 29 -9.73 23.91 1.05
N TYR A 30 -8.72 23.42 0.32
CA TYR A 30 -8.44 21.99 0.23
C TYR A 30 -7.52 21.49 1.34
N PHE A 31 -6.70 22.34 1.96
CA PHE A 31 -5.73 21.90 2.98
C PHE A 31 -5.96 22.55 4.34
N GLU A 32 -6.47 23.77 4.36
CA GLU A 32 -6.42 24.64 5.54
C GLU A 32 -7.76 24.75 6.28
N LYS A 33 -8.77 24.00 5.85
CA LYS A 33 -10.13 24.02 6.42
C LYS A 33 -10.23 23.75 7.93
N ASN A 34 -9.23 23.07 8.50
CA ASN A 34 -9.19 22.77 9.95
C ASN A 34 -8.31 23.76 10.73
N PHE A 35 -7.61 24.67 10.05
CA PHE A 35 -6.64 25.60 10.64
C PHE A 35 -7.23 27.00 10.84
N HIS A 36 -8.33 27.34 10.16
CA HIS A 36 -9.00 28.64 10.28
C HIS A 36 -10.44 28.46 10.78
N SER A 37 -10.64 28.62 12.10
CA SER A 37 -11.96 28.54 12.75
C SER A 37 -12.91 29.66 12.33
N GLU A 38 -12.40 30.73 11.71
CA GLU A 38 -13.17 31.91 11.32
C GLU A 38 -13.79 31.80 9.92
N ILE A 39 -13.39 30.80 9.12
CA ILE A 39 -13.83 30.64 7.72
C ILE A 39 -14.69 29.37 7.59
N ASP A 40 -16.01 29.55 7.66
CA ASP A 40 -16.99 28.45 7.48
C ASP A 40 -17.40 28.25 6.02
N THR A 41 -17.32 29.31 5.22
CA THR A 41 -17.82 29.36 3.85
C THR A 41 -16.79 29.93 2.89
N ILE A 42 -16.84 29.49 1.64
CA ILE A 42 -15.95 29.99 0.59
C ILE A 42 -16.14 31.50 0.36
N GLU A 43 -17.34 32.02 0.63
CA GLU A 43 -17.63 33.44 0.54
C GLU A 43 -16.82 34.30 1.52
N GLN A 44 -16.43 33.75 2.68
CA GLN A 44 -15.64 34.46 3.69
C GLN A 44 -14.14 34.52 3.35
N VAL A 45 -13.69 33.76 2.35
CA VAL A 45 -12.27 33.72 1.99
C VAL A 45 -11.81 35.08 1.47
N SER A 46 -10.82 35.65 2.16
CA SER A 46 -10.20 36.90 1.79
C SER A 46 -9.17 36.68 0.69
N PHE A 47 -9.14 37.58 -0.29
CA PHE A 47 -8.15 37.53 -1.34
C PHE A 47 -7.70 38.94 -1.75
N TYR A 48 -6.47 39.03 -2.23
CA TYR A 48 -5.96 40.20 -2.92
C TYR A 48 -5.76 39.88 -4.40
N HIS A 49 -6.17 40.78 -5.29
CA HIS A 49 -5.93 40.65 -6.73
C HIS A 49 -5.32 41.94 -7.28
N LYS A 50 -4.24 41.84 -8.08
CA LYS A 50 -3.46 43.00 -8.58
C LYS A 50 -4.30 44.08 -9.28
N LYS A 51 -5.39 43.68 -9.93
CA LYS A 51 -6.32 44.61 -10.62
C LYS A 51 -7.42 45.18 -9.72
N VAL A 52 -7.69 44.55 -8.57
CA VAL A 52 -8.67 45.02 -7.57
C VAL A 52 -7.99 45.98 -6.58
N LYS A 53 -6.68 45.80 -6.35
CA LYS A 53 -5.79 46.66 -5.54
C LYS A 53 -6.20 46.83 -4.07
N GLN A 54 -7.06 45.97 -3.55
CA GLN A 54 -7.46 45.93 -2.15
C GLN A 54 -7.82 44.49 -1.80
N THR A 55 -7.65 44.09 -0.54
CA THR A 55 -8.17 42.81 -0.03
C THR A 55 -9.67 42.88 0.14
N ARG A 56 -10.34 41.79 -0.23
CA ARG A 56 -11.79 41.63 -0.05
C ARG A 56 -12.14 40.19 0.26
N ALA A 57 -13.19 40.01 1.05
CA ALA A 57 -13.91 38.76 1.11
C ALA A 57 -14.51 38.42 -0.27
N LEU A 58 -14.45 37.14 -0.66
CA LEU A 58 -14.89 36.68 -1.97
C LEU A 58 -16.39 36.95 -2.19
N GLY A 59 -17.23 36.74 -1.17
CA GLY A 59 -18.66 37.01 -1.21
C GLY A 59 -18.96 38.46 -1.57
N ASP A 60 -18.33 39.40 -0.88
CA ASP A 60 -18.53 40.84 -1.07
C ASP A 60 -18.08 41.29 -2.46
N PHE A 61 -16.90 40.83 -2.90
CA PHE A 61 -16.41 41.09 -4.24
C PHE A 61 -17.38 40.59 -5.32
N LEU A 62 -17.96 39.40 -5.13
CA LEU A 62 -18.91 38.82 -6.08
C LEU A 62 -20.22 39.59 -6.15
N LYS A 63 -20.65 40.24 -5.07
CA LYS A 63 -21.88 41.05 -5.02
C LYS A 63 -21.68 42.51 -5.40
N ASP A 64 -20.45 43.02 -5.42
CA ASP A 64 -20.15 44.43 -5.68
C ASP A 64 -20.62 44.90 -7.07
N ARG A 65 -21.43 45.96 -7.12
CA ARG A 65 -21.93 46.52 -8.39
C ARG A 65 -20.86 47.29 -9.19
N LYS A 66 -19.76 47.71 -8.54
CA LYS A 66 -18.68 48.49 -9.19
C LYS A 66 -17.90 47.69 -10.24
N HIS A 67 -17.95 46.37 -10.17
CA HIS A 67 -17.18 45.49 -11.05
C HIS A 67 -18.07 44.77 -12.08
N SER A 68 -17.64 44.79 -13.34
CA SER A 68 -18.38 44.14 -14.42
C SER A 68 -18.45 42.61 -14.25
N PRO A 69 -19.50 41.93 -14.73
CA PRO A 69 -19.63 40.47 -14.64
C PRO A 69 -18.48 39.71 -15.32
N GLY A 70 -17.91 40.28 -16.39
CA GLY A 70 -16.77 39.73 -17.11
C GLY A 70 -15.49 39.80 -16.28
N PHE A 71 -15.25 40.92 -15.58
CA PHE A 71 -14.11 41.07 -14.70
C PHE A 71 -14.18 40.12 -13.50
N LYS A 72 -15.34 40.00 -12.84
CA LYS A 72 -15.55 39.05 -11.74
C LYS A 72 -15.27 37.60 -12.18
N LYS A 73 -15.74 37.20 -13.37
CA LYS A 73 -15.46 35.88 -13.96
C LYS A 73 -13.96 35.62 -14.13
N LYS A 74 -13.20 36.66 -14.51
CA LYS A 74 -11.74 36.56 -14.65
C LYS A 74 -11.06 36.38 -13.30
N VAL A 75 -11.41 37.18 -12.30
CA VAL A 75 -10.86 37.06 -10.94
C VAL A 75 -11.14 35.68 -10.34
N ILE A 76 -12.37 35.17 -10.46
CA ILE A 76 -12.71 33.80 -10.03
C ILE A 76 -11.81 32.76 -10.71
N LYS A 77 -11.57 32.89 -12.03
CA LYS A 77 -10.71 31.96 -12.77
C LYS A 77 -9.27 32.03 -12.30
N ASP A 78 -8.76 33.23 -12.03
CA ASP A 78 -7.40 33.43 -11.55
C ASP A 78 -7.24 32.87 -10.12
N LEU A 79 -8.22 33.06 -9.23
CA LEU A 79 -8.24 32.49 -7.86
C LEU A 79 -8.29 30.96 -7.87
N LEU A 80 -9.18 30.37 -8.67
CA LEU A 80 -9.28 28.91 -8.80
C LEU A 80 -8.00 28.29 -9.39
N LYS A 81 -7.32 29.00 -10.30
CA LYS A 81 -6.02 28.58 -10.83
C LYS A 81 -4.91 28.67 -9.80
N PHE A 82 -4.96 29.67 -8.93
CA PHE A 82 -4.01 29.81 -7.83
C PHE A 82 -4.13 28.62 -6.87
N TRP A 83 -5.32 28.31 -6.36
CA TRP A 83 -5.55 27.13 -5.51
C TRP A 83 -5.20 25.81 -6.20
N GLU A 84 -5.46 25.69 -7.51
CA GLU A 84 -5.09 24.50 -8.28
C GLU A 84 -3.58 24.31 -8.39
N LYS A 85 -2.83 25.40 -8.53
CA LYS A 85 -1.38 25.35 -8.58
C LYS A 85 -0.82 24.83 -7.26
N GLU A 86 -1.22 25.45 -6.15
CA GLU A 86 -0.79 25.04 -4.80
C GLU A 86 -1.19 23.59 -4.50
N PHE A 87 -2.41 23.21 -4.88
CA PHE A 87 -2.87 21.84 -4.73
C PHE A 87 -2.02 20.83 -5.49
N ARG A 88 -1.68 21.11 -6.76
CA ARG A 88 -0.85 20.21 -7.55
C ARG A 88 0.56 20.10 -6.97
N GLU A 89 1.18 21.22 -6.62
CA GLU A 89 2.52 21.25 -6.03
C GLU A 89 2.58 20.43 -4.73
N HIS A 90 1.60 20.62 -3.83
CA HIS A 90 1.54 19.86 -2.58
C HIS A 90 1.30 18.36 -2.81
N ILE A 91 0.35 18.01 -3.68
CA ILE A 91 0.03 16.60 -3.97
C ILE A 91 1.20 15.89 -4.67
N ASP A 92 1.89 16.56 -5.59
CA ASP A 92 3.05 15.99 -6.28
C ASP A 92 4.23 15.80 -5.33
N PHE A 93 4.43 16.74 -4.39
CA PHE A 93 5.41 16.60 -3.31
C PHE A 93 5.08 15.40 -2.41
N GLU A 94 3.86 15.30 -1.89
CA GLU A 94 3.44 14.19 -1.03
C GLU A 94 3.49 12.84 -1.75
N GLN A 95 3.12 12.80 -3.04
CA GLN A 95 3.27 11.61 -3.87
C GLN A 95 4.74 11.19 -3.96
N SER A 96 5.63 12.12 -4.28
CA SER A 96 7.06 11.85 -4.42
C SER A 96 7.68 11.36 -3.11
N LYS A 97 7.36 12.03 -2.00
CA LYS A 97 7.78 11.69 -0.64
C LYS A 97 7.30 10.29 -0.23
N MET A 98 6.05 9.95 -0.49
CA MET A 98 5.52 8.60 -0.19
C MET A 98 6.18 7.53 -1.06
N LEU A 99 6.39 7.79 -2.35
CA LEU A 99 7.03 6.84 -3.26
C LEU A 99 8.50 6.59 -2.89
N GLN A 100 9.22 7.62 -2.41
CA GLN A 100 10.59 7.47 -1.89
C GLN A 100 10.63 6.62 -0.60
N LYS A 101 9.68 6.79 0.31
CA LYS A 101 9.58 6.00 1.55
C LYS A 101 9.11 4.57 1.30
N THR A 102 8.36 4.33 0.23
CA THR A 102 7.79 3.01 -0.03
C THR A 102 8.90 2.03 -0.41
N SER A 103 9.10 1.03 0.46
CA SER A 103 10.14 0.01 0.27
C SER A 103 9.99 -0.74 -1.06
N LYS A 104 10.95 -0.55 -1.97
CA LYS A 104 11.05 -1.33 -3.22
C LYS A 104 11.55 -2.73 -2.91
N VAL A 105 10.63 -3.69 -2.87
CA VAL A 105 11.00 -5.10 -2.69
C VAL A 105 11.62 -5.62 -3.99
N ASN A 106 12.95 -5.77 -4.01
CA ASN A 106 13.62 -6.38 -5.16
C ASN A 106 13.24 -7.86 -5.27
N ARG A 107 12.35 -8.16 -6.23
CA ARG A 107 11.82 -9.51 -6.50
C ARG A 107 12.90 -10.56 -6.74
N LYS A 108 14.08 -10.17 -7.27
CA LYS A 108 15.17 -11.10 -7.58
C LYS A 108 15.81 -11.70 -6.31
N LYS A 109 15.72 -11.01 -5.16
CA LYS A 109 16.34 -11.47 -3.90
C LYS A 109 15.48 -12.47 -3.12
N ILE A 110 14.18 -12.58 -3.42
CA ILE A 110 13.28 -13.53 -2.76
C ILE A 110 13.18 -14.77 -3.65
N LYS A 111 13.89 -15.85 -3.28
CA LYS A 111 13.81 -17.13 -4.00
C LYS A 111 12.38 -17.67 -3.93
N LYS A 112 11.80 -18.00 -5.10
CA LYS A 112 10.48 -18.65 -5.17
C LYS A 112 10.62 -20.10 -4.66
N ILE A 113 9.80 -20.48 -3.70
CA ILE A 113 9.72 -21.87 -3.24
C ILE A 113 8.98 -22.69 -4.32
N ARG A 114 9.65 -23.71 -4.87
CA ARG A 114 9.08 -24.61 -5.88
C ARG A 114 8.32 -25.77 -5.22
N PHE A 115 7.13 -26.08 -5.73
CA PHE A 115 6.22 -27.09 -5.17
C PHE A 115 6.50 -28.53 -5.60
N ILE A 116 7.36 -28.75 -6.60
CA ILE A 116 7.68 -30.09 -7.12
C ILE A 116 8.11 -31.03 -5.98
N PHE A 117 8.95 -30.55 -5.06
CA PHE A 117 9.38 -31.31 -3.89
C PHE A 117 8.26 -31.59 -2.87
N ALA A 118 7.23 -30.74 -2.79
CA ALA A 118 6.10 -30.98 -1.89
C ALA A 118 5.19 -32.10 -2.43
N TYR A 119 4.96 -32.15 -3.75
CA TYR A 119 4.20 -33.24 -4.38
C TYR A 119 4.89 -34.60 -4.24
N ILE A 120 6.21 -34.65 -4.49
CA ILE A 120 7.01 -35.86 -4.28
C ILE A 120 6.93 -36.29 -2.81
N ALA A 121 7.04 -35.35 -1.87
CA ALA A 121 6.94 -35.62 -0.43
C ALA A 121 5.55 -36.14 -0.01
N ILE A 122 4.47 -35.66 -0.62
CA ILE A 122 3.10 -36.18 -0.39
C ILE A 122 3.01 -37.64 -0.85
N ILE A 123 3.51 -37.94 -2.04
CA ILE A 123 3.50 -39.31 -2.59
C ILE A 123 4.31 -40.25 -1.68
N VAL A 124 5.52 -39.84 -1.28
CA VAL A 124 6.39 -40.62 -0.37
C VAL A 124 5.72 -40.81 0.99
N SER A 125 5.05 -39.80 1.53
CA SER A 125 4.34 -39.90 2.82
C SER A 125 3.13 -40.85 2.72
N ALA A 126 2.38 -40.79 1.63
CA ALA A 126 1.24 -41.68 1.39
C ALA A 126 1.68 -43.13 1.26
N ILE A 127 2.76 -43.38 0.50
CA ILE A 127 3.38 -44.71 0.39
C ILE A 127 3.90 -45.16 1.76
N GLY A 128 4.59 -44.29 2.51
CA GLY A 128 5.08 -44.59 3.86
C GLY A 128 3.96 -44.99 4.82
N MET A 129 2.80 -44.30 4.79
CA MET A 129 1.62 -44.69 5.58
C MET A 129 1.09 -46.07 5.20
N ILE A 130 0.99 -46.36 3.89
CA ILE A 130 0.55 -47.67 3.41
C ILE A 130 1.50 -48.77 3.90
N ILE A 131 2.81 -48.52 3.84
CA ILE A 131 3.84 -49.46 4.31
C ILE A 131 3.69 -49.69 5.82
N THR A 132 3.53 -48.63 6.63
CA THR A 132 3.36 -48.79 8.10
C THR A 132 2.12 -49.57 8.51
N ARG A 133 1.08 -49.59 7.67
CA ARG A 133 -0.18 -50.32 7.91
C ARG A 133 -0.13 -51.79 7.49
N LYS A 134 0.96 -52.26 6.88
CA LYS A 134 1.14 -53.64 6.42
C LYS A 134 -0.03 -54.14 5.55
N VAL A 135 -0.35 -53.39 4.50
CA VAL A 135 -1.43 -53.76 3.58
C VAL A 135 -1.04 -55.02 2.82
N LYS A 136 -1.65 -56.17 3.18
CA LYS A 136 -1.34 -57.52 2.67
C LYS A 136 -1.46 -57.64 1.14
N PHE A 137 -2.32 -56.86 0.51
CA PHE A 137 -2.49 -56.83 -0.94
C PHE A 137 -1.19 -56.50 -1.70
N LEU A 138 -0.27 -55.73 -1.11
CA LEU A 138 0.99 -55.35 -1.76
C LEU A 138 2.00 -56.51 -1.82
N GLU A 139 1.84 -57.52 -0.95
CA GLU A 139 2.69 -58.72 -0.95
C GLU A 139 2.28 -59.71 -2.05
N THR A 140 1.03 -59.63 -2.53
CA THR A 140 0.49 -60.52 -3.58
C THR A 140 0.81 -60.11 -5.01
N ILE A 141 1.43 -58.93 -5.22
CA ILE A 141 1.77 -58.43 -6.56
C ILE A 141 3.10 -59.05 -7.05
N PRO A 142 3.14 -59.69 -8.23
CA PRO A 142 4.37 -60.26 -8.79
C PRO A 142 5.50 -59.20 -8.93
N PHE A 143 6.76 -59.60 -8.73
CA PHE A 143 7.98 -58.76 -8.73
C PHE A 143 8.09 -57.71 -7.62
N ILE A 144 6.98 -57.15 -7.15
CA ILE A 144 6.93 -56.09 -6.14
C ILE A 144 6.77 -56.67 -4.72
N GLY A 145 6.07 -57.81 -4.58
CA GLY A 145 5.77 -58.42 -3.28
C GLY A 145 6.99 -58.71 -2.42
N LYS A 146 8.10 -59.21 -3.00
CA LYS A 146 9.35 -59.48 -2.29
C LYS A 146 9.93 -58.25 -1.58
N TYR A 147 9.83 -57.08 -2.21
CA TYR A 147 10.30 -55.82 -1.62
C TYR A 147 9.45 -55.41 -0.41
N PHE A 148 8.13 -55.55 -0.48
CA PHE A 148 7.23 -55.22 0.62
C PHE A 148 7.35 -56.20 1.80
N THR A 149 7.51 -57.49 1.54
CA THR A 149 7.70 -58.50 2.60
C THR A 149 8.96 -58.21 3.43
N SER A 150 10.09 -57.88 2.78
CA SER A 150 11.32 -57.49 3.48
C SER A 150 11.15 -56.19 4.29
N HIS A 151 10.45 -55.19 3.74
CA HIS A 151 10.18 -53.95 4.47
C HIS A 151 9.24 -54.16 5.67
N TYR A 152 8.24 -55.03 5.56
CA TYR A 152 7.33 -55.34 6.67
C TYR A 152 8.04 -56.06 7.82
N GLN A 153 9.00 -56.94 7.50
CA GLN A 153 9.86 -57.59 8.50
C GLN A 153 10.74 -56.58 9.24
N MET A 154 11.29 -55.56 8.56
CA MET A 154 12.02 -54.49 9.26
C MET A 154 11.12 -53.66 10.17
N ILE A 155 9.87 -53.42 9.75
CA ILE A 155 8.89 -52.63 10.52
C ILE A 155 8.36 -53.41 11.73
N ASP A 156 8.56 -54.72 11.81
CA ASP A 156 8.28 -55.49 13.04
C ASP A 156 9.16 -55.05 14.21
N ASN A 157 10.33 -54.47 13.95
CA ASN A 157 11.15 -53.87 14.99
C ASN A 157 10.53 -52.51 15.43
N PRO A 158 10.22 -52.32 16.73
CA PRO A 158 9.63 -51.09 17.24
C PRO A 158 10.44 -49.83 16.92
N LEU A 159 11.76 -49.93 16.86
CA LEU A 159 12.64 -48.80 16.55
C LEU A 159 12.45 -48.34 15.09
N TYR A 160 12.43 -49.27 14.13
CA TYR A 160 12.22 -48.93 12.71
C TYR A 160 10.79 -48.46 12.44
N HIS A 161 9.80 -49.07 13.09
CA HIS A 161 8.42 -48.60 13.03
C HIS A 161 8.30 -47.14 13.47
N ASN A 162 8.87 -46.80 14.64
CA ASN A 162 8.84 -45.45 15.18
C ASN A 162 9.64 -44.45 14.33
N LEU A 163 10.78 -44.84 13.76
CA LEU A 163 11.57 -43.99 12.86
C LEU A 163 10.84 -43.69 11.55
N LEU A 164 10.20 -44.70 10.94
CA LEU A 164 9.42 -44.53 9.71
C LEU A 164 8.20 -43.62 9.94
N ILE A 165 7.48 -43.82 11.05
CA ILE A 165 6.37 -42.96 11.45
C ILE A 165 6.86 -41.51 11.68
N SER A 166 7.97 -41.34 12.40
CA SER A 166 8.57 -40.02 12.64
C SER A 166 8.95 -39.32 11.35
N LEU A 167 9.49 -40.06 10.37
CA LEU A 167 9.83 -39.55 9.04
C LEU A 167 8.59 -39.10 8.26
N VAL A 168 7.50 -39.86 8.32
CA VAL A 168 6.20 -39.47 7.72
C VAL A 168 5.69 -38.17 8.34
N TYR A 169 5.68 -38.06 9.68
CA TYR A 169 5.23 -36.84 10.36
C TYR A 169 6.12 -35.64 10.05
N LEU A 170 7.45 -35.78 10.10
CA LEU A 170 8.39 -34.71 9.75
C LEU A 170 8.20 -34.23 8.31
N THR A 171 7.91 -35.15 7.39
CA THR A 171 7.65 -34.83 5.99
C THR A 171 6.35 -34.03 5.83
N ILE A 172 5.29 -34.41 6.53
CA ILE A 172 4.01 -33.66 6.56
C ILE A 172 4.22 -32.26 7.14
N ILE A 173 4.92 -32.14 8.28
CA ILE A 173 5.26 -30.85 8.89
C ILE A 173 6.04 -29.98 7.92
N LEU A 174 7.03 -30.55 7.21
CA LEU A 174 7.82 -29.82 6.21
C LEU A 174 6.95 -29.32 5.05
N ILE A 175 5.97 -30.10 4.59
CA ILE A 175 5.01 -29.70 3.55
C ILE A 175 4.17 -28.53 4.03
N LEU A 176 3.55 -28.64 5.20
CA LEU A 176 2.73 -27.57 5.80
C LEU A 176 3.55 -26.30 5.99
N TYR A 177 4.78 -26.43 6.49
CA TYR A 177 5.70 -25.32 6.66
C TYR A 177 6.06 -24.65 5.31
N LYS A 178 6.33 -25.43 4.26
CA LYS A 178 6.57 -24.90 2.91
C LYS A 178 5.35 -24.14 2.37
N MET A 179 4.13 -24.62 2.63
CA MET A 179 2.90 -23.93 2.23
C MET A 179 2.78 -22.57 2.93
N ILE A 180 2.96 -22.54 4.26
CA ILE A 180 2.92 -21.31 5.05
C ILE A 180 3.97 -20.32 4.57
N LEU A 181 5.22 -20.78 4.38
CA LEU A 181 6.30 -19.95 3.86
C LEU A 181 5.95 -19.37 2.49
N LYS A 182 5.46 -20.18 1.55
CA LYS A 182 5.08 -19.69 0.22
C LYS A 182 4.03 -18.59 0.31
N THR A 183 2.92 -18.84 1.01
CA THR A 183 1.84 -17.87 1.15
C THR A 183 2.38 -16.56 1.72
N TYR A 184 3.19 -16.66 2.78
CA TYR A 184 3.82 -15.51 3.40
C TYR A 184 4.77 -14.74 2.46
N PHE A 185 5.64 -15.44 1.72
CA PHE A 185 6.55 -14.85 0.72
C PHE A 185 5.81 -14.21 -0.45
N GLU A 186 4.77 -14.86 -0.97
CA GLU A 186 3.97 -14.36 -2.10
C GLU A 186 3.18 -13.12 -1.70
N THR A 187 2.54 -13.12 -0.52
CA THR A 187 1.84 -11.94 0.00
C THR A 187 2.79 -10.75 0.14
N LEU A 188 3.97 -10.93 0.72
CA LEU A 188 4.96 -9.86 0.87
C LEU A 188 5.49 -9.36 -0.48
N ARG A 189 5.79 -10.28 -1.40
CA ARG A 189 6.27 -9.94 -2.76
C ARG A 189 5.21 -9.17 -3.55
N ASN A 190 3.94 -9.55 -3.42
CA ASN A 190 2.82 -8.89 -4.09
C ASN A 190 2.50 -7.54 -3.45
N MET A 191 2.53 -7.43 -2.12
CA MET A 191 2.36 -6.15 -1.41
C MET A 191 3.43 -5.13 -1.83
N GLY A 192 4.71 -5.51 -1.79
CA GLY A 192 5.80 -4.60 -2.17
C GLY A 192 5.76 -4.18 -3.64
N ALA A 193 5.37 -5.09 -4.54
CA ALA A 193 5.30 -4.77 -5.97
C ALA A 193 4.09 -3.93 -6.36
N ASN A 194 2.98 -4.09 -5.64
CA ASN A 194 1.76 -3.36 -5.93
C ASN A 194 1.68 -2.03 -5.16
N ALA A 195 2.51 -1.82 -4.14
CA ALA A 195 2.49 -0.62 -3.31
C ALA A 195 2.66 0.67 -4.12
N GLU A 196 3.69 0.76 -4.97
CA GLU A 196 3.95 1.94 -5.82
C GLU A 196 2.81 2.19 -6.81
N SER A 197 2.29 1.13 -7.44
CA SER A 197 1.14 1.20 -8.35
C SER A 197 -0.14 1.64 -7.63
N TYR A 198 -0.37 1.10 -6.43
CA TYR A 198 -1.52 1.42 -5.59
C TYR A 198 -1.47 2.88 -5.13
N ILE A 199 -0.34 3.33 -4.57
CA ILE A 199 -0.11 4.72 -4.17
C ILE A 199 -0.35 5.66 -5.35
N SER A 200 0.26 5.38 -6.51
CA SER A 200 0.08 6.20 -7.71
C SER A 200 -1.38 6.25 -8.19
N LYS A 201 -2.11 5.13 -8.11
CA LYS A 201 -3.54 5.08 -8.46
C LYS A 201 -4.40 5.91 -7.49
N GLU A 202 -4.13 5.85 -6.19
CA GLU A 202 -4.86 6.62 -5.19
C GLU A 202 -4.57 8.13 -5.32
N PHE A 203 -3.32 8.54 -5.57
CA PHE A 203 -3.00 9.92 -5.89
C PHE A 203 -3.67 10.42 -7.18
N LYS A 204 -3.81 9.55 -8.19
CA LYS A 204 -4.59 9.87 -9.39
C LYS A 204 -6.06 10.12 -9.05
N LYS A 205 -6.67 9.31 -8.16
CA LYS A 205 -8.05 9.53 -7.69
C LYS A 205 -8.20 10.85 -6.95
N ILE A 206 -7.23 11.22 -6.09
CA ILE A 206 -7.21 12.52 -5.41
C ILE A 206 -7.26 13.66 -6.43
N LYS A 207 -6.42 13.62 -7.47
CA LYS A 207 -6.41 14.61 -8.56
C LYS A 207 -7.74 14.67 -9.31
N THR A 208 -8.35 13.52 -9.60
CA THR A 208 -9.67 13.46 -10.26
C THR A 208 -10.78 14.03 -9.38
N ASN A 209 -10.81 13.71 -8.10
CA ASN A 209 -11.78 14.24 -7.13
C ASN A 209 -11.66 15.76 -7.01
N PHE A 210 -10.43 16.26 -6.95
CA PHE A 210 -10.14 17.69 -6.96
C PHE A 210 -10.72 18.38 -8.21
N GLN A 211 -10.47 17.84 -9.41
CA GLN A 211 -11.02 18.42 -10.65
C GLN A 211 -12.56 18.46 -10.63
N GLY A 212 -13.20 17.41 -10.11
CA GLY A 212 -14.65 17.37 -9.93
C GLY A 212 -15.15 18.47 -8.98
N GLN A 213 -14.48 18.65 -7.84
CA GLN A 213 -14.83 19.68 -6.85
C GLN A 213 -14.55 21.09 -7.34
N GLN A 214 -13.43 21.32 -8.03
CA GLN A 214 -13.09 22.63 -8.59
C GLN A 214 -14.13 23.07 -9.64
N LYS A 215 -14.70 22.14 -10.44
CA LYS A 215 -15.82 22.42 -11.34
C LYS A 215 -17.10 22.82 -10.59
N LYS A 216 -17.42 22.13 -9.49
CA LYS A 216 -18.57 22.47 -8.63
C LYS A 216 -18.40 23.84 -7.98
N LEU A 217 -17.23 24.10 -7.40
CA LEU A 217 -16.87 25.38 -6.79
C LEU A 217 -16.92 26.53 -7.79
N ARG A 218 -16.36 26.33 -8.99
CA ARG A 218 -16.45 27.32 -10.08
C ARG A 218 -17.89 27.64 -10.43
N THR A 219 -18.72 26.63 -10.57
CA THR A 219 -20.14 26.81 -10.89
C THR A 219 -20.85 27.60 -9.80
N HIS A 220 -20.56 27.28 -8.54
CA HIS A 220 -21.09 27.98 -7.39
C HIS A 220 -20.69 29.46 -7.39
N LEU A 221 -19.39 29.78 -7.45
CA LEU A 221 -18.88 31.16 -7.47
C LEU A 221 -19.46 31.99 -8.64
N LEU A 222 -19.60 31.37 -9.81
CA LEU A 222 -20.23 32.01 -10.97
C LEU A 222 -21.73 32.22 -10.82
N LYS A 223 -22.43 31.45 -9.99
CA LYS A 223 -23.84 31.70 -9.61
C LYS A 223 -23.92 32.76 -8.50
N SER A 224 -23.02 32.73 -7.52
CA SER A 224 -22.97 33.66 -6.39
C SER A 224 -22.86 35.13 -6.80
N ARG A 225 -22.25 35.43 -7.95
CA ARG A 225 -22.23 36.80 -8.50
C ARG A 225 -23.62 37.38 -8.82
N ARG A 226 -24.66 36.56 -8.99
CA ARG A 226 -26.01 37.02 -9.29
C ARG A 226 -26.62 37.61 -8.02
N LYS A 227 -27.25 38.79 -8.12
CA LYS A 227 -27.80 39.54 -6.98
C LYS A 227 -28.72 38.67 -6.10
N GLY A 228 -29.63 37.90 -6.71
CA GLY A 228 -30.59 37.05 -6.01
C GLY A 228 -30.09 35.69 -5.48
N PHE A 229 -28.83 35.32 -5.74
CA PHE A 229 -28.31 34.02 -5.28
C PHE A 229 -27.87 34.10 -3.80
N LYS A 230 -28.58 33.41 -2.90
CA LYS A 230 -28.33 33.46 -1.44
C LYS A 230 -27.60 32.24 -0.86
N LYS A 231 -27.43 31.16 -1.63
CA LYS A 231 -26.78 29.94 -1.14
C LYS A 231 -25.29 30.19 -0.90
N THR A 232 -24.79 29.78 0.26
CA THR A 232 -23.36 29.76 0.59
C THR A 232 -22.78 28.38 0.35
N TYR A 233 -21.46 28.30 0.16
CA TYR A 233 -20.76 27.02 0.01
C TYR A 233 -19.92 26.75 1.25
N LYS A 234 -20.38 25.82 2.09
CA LYS A 234 -19.65 25.40 3.29
C LYS A 234 -18.33 24.76 2.91
N ILE A 235 -17.24 25.18 3.54
CA ILE A 235 -15.90 24.64 3.29
C ILE A 235 -15.83 23.15 3.65
N ASN A 236 -16.56 22.72 4.69
CA ASN A 236 -16.62 21.31 5.08
C ASN A 236 -17.18 20.37 3.98
N ASN A 237 -17.87 20.90 2.97
CA ASN A 237 -18.34 20.11 1.83
C ASN A 237 -17.22 19.85 0.79
N ILE A 238 -16.06 20.50 0.94
CA ILE A 238 -14.90 20.33 0.08
C ILE A 238 -14.18 19.06 0.49
N PHE A 239 -13.80 18.29 -0.54
CA PHE A 239 -13.04 17.06 -0.36
C PHE A 239 -11.73 17.31 0.38
N ASP A 240 -11.41 16.43 1.32
CA ASP A 240 -10.20 16.49 2.14
C ASP A 240 -9.09 15.56 1.58
N PRO A 241 -8.06 16.11 0.90
CA PRO A 241 -6.92 15.33 0.47
C PRO A 241 -6.13 14.76 1.67
N ASN A 242 -6.04 15.46 2.80
CA ASN A 242 -5.23 15.04 3.95
C ASN A 242 -5.74 13.74 4.56
N VAL A 243 -7.06 13.52 4.58
CA VAL A 243 -7.66 12.26 5.04
C VAL A 243 -7.21 11.08 4.18
N MET A 244 -7.14 11.25 2.85
CA MET A 244 -6.65 10.20 1.95
C MET A 244 -5.14 10.02 2.06
N ILE A 245 -4.38 11.11 2.16
CA ILE A 245 -2.92 11.10 2.34
C ILE A 245 -2.56 10.35 3.63
N ASN A 246 -3.19 10.66 4.76
CA ASN A 246 -2.93 9.99 6.04
C ASN A 246 -3.23 8.47 5.98
N LYS A 247 -4.29 8.07 5.26
CA LYS A 247 -4.59 6.64 5.02
C LYS A 247 -3.49 5.96 4.20
N LEU A 248 -2.98 6.63 3.18
CA LEU A 248 -1.88 6.13 2.34
C LEU A 248 -0.55 6.04 3.11
N GLU A 249 -0.26 7.01 3.96
CA GLU A 249 0.92 7.01 4.84
C GLU A 249 0.88 5.82 5.81
N ASN A 250 -0.26 5.58 6.46
CA ASN A 250 -0.46 4.42 7.34
C ASN A 250 -0.30 3.09 6.59
N TYR A 251 -0.82 3.01 5.36
CA TYR A 251 -0.66 1.84 4.51
C TYR A 251 0.82 1.60 4.15
N SER A 252 1.55 2.66 3.74
CA SER A 252 2.97 2.58 3.42
C SER A 252 3.80 2.13 4.63
N LYS A 253 3.55 2.71 5.81
CA LYS A 253 4.20 2.32 7.07
C LYS A 253 3.96 0.86 7.45
N ASN A 254 2.74 0.35 7.23
CA ASN A 254 2.41 -1.05 7.49
C ASN A 254 3.19 -2.00 6.55
N ILE A 255 3.30 -1.67 5.25
CA ILE A 255 4.09 -2.45 4.30
C ILE A 255 5.57 -2.48 4.73
N GLU A 256 6.13 -1.32 5.04
CA GLU A 256 7.53 -1.20 5.48
C GLU A 256 7.77 -2.01 6.76
N THR A 257 6.88 -1.91 7.74
CA THR A 257 6.98 -2.66 9.00
C THR A 257 6.94 -4.17 8.76
N ARG A 258 6.02 -4.64 7.89
CA ARG A 258 5.92 -6.06 7.52
C ARG A 258 7.18 -6.54 6.80
N TYR A 259 7.71 -5.71 5.90
CA TYR A 259 8.94 -6.02 5.17
C TYR A 259 10.18 -6.08 6.08
N THR A 260 10.31 -5.14 7.02
CA THR A 260 11.41 -5.14 8.00
C THR A 260 11.33 -6.34 8.94
N LYS A 261 10.14 -6.66 9.46
CA LYS A 261 9.90 -7.88 10.25
C LYS A 261 10.27 -9.15 9.46
N PHE A 262 9.89 -9.18 8.19
CA PHE A 262 10.24 -10.27 7.29
C PHE A 262 11.76 -10.42 7.13
N ARG A 263 12.48 -9.33 6.80
CA ARG A 263 13.94 -9.39 6.60
C ARG A 263 14.67 -9.89 7.85
N LYS A 264 14.23 -9.50 9.04
CA LYS A 264 14.77 -9.98 10.32
C LYS A 264 14.56 -11.48 10.53
N LYS A 265 13.40 -12.02 10.13
CA LYS A 265 13.06 -13.44 10.31
C LYS A 265 13.45 -14.34 9.13
N TYR A 266 13.78 -13.77 7.98
CA TYR A 266 14.02 -14.50 6.74
C TYR A 266 15.09 -15.58 6.88
N PHE A 267 16.24 -15.23 7.44
CA PHE A 267 17.35 -16.15 7.64
C PHE A 267 16.93 -17.32 8.55
N TRP A 268 16.28 -17.04 9.67
CA TRP A 268 15.78 -18.05 10.61
C TRP A 268 14.76 -19.00 9.98
N LEU A 269 13.83 -18.46 9.17
CA LEU A 269 12.85 -19.27 8.46
C LEU A 269 13.51 -20.23 7.45
N LEU A 270 14.54 -19.78 6.76
CA LEU A 270 15.33 -20.63 5.85
C LEU A 270 16.21 -21.63 6.60
N PHE A 271 16.81 -21.22 7.72
CA PHE A 271 17.62 -22.09 8.55
C PHE A 271 16.79 -23.25 9.13
N LEU A 272 15.61 -22.94 9.69
CA LEU A 272 14.67 -23.97 10.15
C LEU A 272 14.25 -24.91 9.00
N HIS A 273 14.04 -24.35 7.80
CA HIS A 273 13.74 -25.14 6.62
C HIS A 273 14.85 -26.14 6.29
N PHE A 274 16.10 -25.68 6.34
CA PHE A 274 17.28 -26.47 6.07
C PHE A 274 17.49 -27.57 7.13
N LEU A 275 17.33 -27.24 8.41
CA LEU A 275 17.41 -28.22 9.50
C LEU A 275 16.39 -29.36 9.35
N MET A 276 15.15 -29.06 8.97
CA MET A 276 14.15 -30.10 8.74
C MET A 276 14.51 -31.02 7.57
N ILE A 277 15.10 -30.48 6.48
CA ILE A 277 15.59 -31.29 5.36
C ILE A 277 16.72 -32.20 5.83
N LEU A 278 17.69 -31.67 6.58
CA LEU A 278 18.78 -32.47 7.13
C LEU A 278 18.27 -33.58 8.05
N GLY A 279 17.29 -33.30 8.91
CA GLY A 279 16.67 -34.31 9.78
C GLY A 279 16.03 -35.45 8.97
N ILE A 280 15.25 -35.13 7.93
CA ILE A 280 14.66 -36.15 7.05
C ILE A 280 15.76 -36.96 6.35
N VAL A 281 16.73 -36.30 5.73
CA VAL A 281 17.84 -36.99 5.03
C VAL A 281 18.63 -37.89 5.98
N GLY A 282 18.90 -37.43 7.21
CA GLY A 282 19.60 -38.21 8.23
C GLY A 282 18.83 -39.47 8.65
N ILE A 283 17.53 -39.35 8.92
CA ILE A 283 16.68 -40.50 9.28
C ILE A 283 16.56 -41.48 8.09
N THR A 284 16.32 -40.96 6.88
CA THR A 284 16.26 -41.80 5.67
C THR A 284 17.59 -42.52 5.43
N GLY A 285 18.71 -41.82 5.55
CA GLY A 285 20.06 -42.37 5.37
C GLY A 285 20.38 -43.44 6.41
N TYR A 286 19.99 -43.25 7.67
CA TYR A 286 20.16 -44.24 8.72
C TYR A 286 19.34 -45.52 8.46
N ILE A 287 18.06 -45.38 8.08
CA ILE A 287 17.22 -46.52 7.71
C ILE A 287 17.83 -47.28 6.51
N GLY A 288 18.29 -46.55 5.49
CA GLY A 288 18.91 -47.13 4.29
C GLY A 288 20.23 -47.85 4.58
N TYR A 289 21.11 -47.26 5.39
CA TYR A 289 22.36 -47.90 5.84
C TYR A 289 22.08 -49.22 6.56
N GLN A 290 21.16 -49.20 7.52
CA GLN A 290 20.79 -50.41 8.27
C GLN A 290 20.15 -51.48 7.37
N PHE A 291 19.30 -51.08 6.41
CA PHE A 291 18.74 -52.00 5.41
C PHE A 291 19.84 -52.73 4.64
N VAL A 292 20.85 -52.01 4.16
CA VAL A 292 21.98 -52.58 3.42
C VAL A 292 22.86 -53.47 4.30
N THR A 293 23.04 -53.12 5.57
CA THR A 293 23.98 -53.83 6.46
C THR A 293 23.37 -55.10 7.06
N LEU A 294 22.04 -55.17 7.21
CA LEU A 294 21.35 -56.28 7.88
C LEU A 294 20.67 -57.27 6.92
N TYR A 295 20.35 -56.85 5.69
CA TYR A 295 19.48 -57.62 4.78
C TYR A 295 20.03 -57.78 3.35
N LEU A 296 21.20 -57.22 3.05
CA LEU A 296 21.98 -57.43 1.81
C LEU A 296 23.31 -58.09 2.19
#